data_AF-A0A4R8XK19-F1
#
_entry.id   AF-A0A4R8XK19-F1
#
_cell.length_a   1.000
_cell.length_b   1.000
_cell.length_c   1.000
_cell.angle_alpha   90.00
_cell.angle_beta   90.00
_cell.angle_gamma   90.00
#
_symmetry.space_group_name_H-M   'P 1'
#
loop_
_entity.id
_entity.type
_entity.pdbx_description
1 polymer ?
#
loop_
_entity_poly.entity_id
_entity_poly.type
_entity_poly.pdbx_seq_one_letter_code
_entity_poly.pdbx_strand_id
1 'polypeptide(L)'
;MRSAPRPCEDRSSRLPFRRFRPRSSPLECCPVSPRLFYRTIAIAEAVTWTLLIGGMLLKYVADAGGTPLLIAGSLHGFVFITYALTAVLVGLNQHWPIRLMVVAVITAIVPYATLPFDIRLDRTGRLDGDWRRVATDDPRDHTWVGRLLRWMLNRPVVLISSFTVAVVAIMAVLLTLGPPGGRS
;
A
#
# COMPACT_ATOMS: atom_id res chain seq x y z
N MET A 1 -51.07 -25.05 50.86
CA MET A 1 -50.88 -23.79 50.12
C MET A 1 -49.50 -23.22 50.46
N ARG A 2 -48.53 -23.30 49.55
CA ARG A 2 -47.19 -22.68 49.67
C ARG A 2 -46.88 -21.88 48.40
N SER A 3 -46.16 -20.80 48.61
CA SER A 3 -45.97 -19.58 47.83
C SER A 3 -45.19 -19.71 46.51
N ALA A 4 -45.35 -18.72 45.62
CA ALA A 4 -44.26 -18.23 44.78
C ALA A 4 -44.45 -16.72 44.44
N PRO A 5 -43.42 -15.86 44.62
CA PRO A 5 -43.40 -14.47 44.15
C PRO A 5 -43.04 -14.36 42.66
N ARG A 6 -43.54 -13.32 41.98
CA ARG A 6 -43.29 -13.05 40.54
C ARG A 6 -41.89 -12.44 40.34
N PRO A 7 -41.15 -12.77 39.26
CA PRO A 7 -39.82 -12.23 38.99
C PRO A 7 -39.84 -10.75 38.59
N CYS A 8 -38.78 -10.04 38.96
CA CYS A 8 -38.49 -8.66 38.58
C CYS A 8 -38.44 -8.47 37.06
N GLU A 9 -39.10 -7.42 36.58
CA GLU A 9 -39.11 -6.95 35.20
C GLU A 9 -37.78 -6.25 34.87
N ASP A 10 -37.02 -6.80 33.92
CA ASP A 10 -35.74 -6.24 33.45
C ASP A 10 -35.98 -5.06 32.48
N ARG A 11 -35.79 -3.85 33.02
CA ARG A 11 -35.84 -2.57 32.30
C ARG A 11 -34.49 -2.28 31.61
N SER A 12 -34.06 -3.15 30.70
CA SER A 12 -32.80 -2.99 29.93
C SER A 12 -32.99 -2.36 28.54
N SER A 13 -34.23 -2.11 28.11
CA SER A 13 -34.53 -1.54 26.80
C SER A 13 -34.59 -0.01 26.79
N ARG A 14 -33.49 0.70 27.11
CA ARG A 14 -33.33 2.13 26.80
C ARG A 14 -31.92 2.67 27.10
N LEU A 15 -30.92 2.29 26.31
CA LEU A 15 -29.69 3.09 26.18
C LEU A 15 -29.29 3.19 24.70
N PRO A 16 -29.19 4.41 24.12
CA PRO A 16 -28.52 4.58 22.85
C PRO A 16 -27.03 4.33 23.10
N PHE A 17 -26.56 3.12 22.81
CA PHE A 17 -25.15 2.80 22.81
C PHE A 17 -24.45 3.63 21.73
N ARG A 18 -24.01 4.84 22.09
CA ARG A 18 -22.82 5.44 21.50
C ARG A 18 -21.72 4.41 21.70
N ARG A 19 -21.35 3.70 20.63
CA ARG A 19 -20.17 2.83 20.60
C ARG A 19 -18.97 3.68 21.00
N PHE A 20 -18.60 3.61 22.28
CA PHE A 20 -17.26 3.92 22.72
C PHE A 20 -16.35 2.98 21.94
N ARG A 21 -15.64 3.50 20.93
CA ARG A 21 -14.48 2.79 20.39
C ARG A 21 -13.47 2.74 21.54
N PRO A 22 -13.09 1.55 22.04
CA PRO A 22 -12.03 1.47 23.04
C PRO A 22 -10.78 2.14 22.47
N ARG A 23 -10.24 3.08 23.23
CA ARG A 23 -8.97 3.75 22.93
C ARG A 23 -7.90 2.66 22.97
N SER A 24 -7.37 2.30 21.79
CA SER A 24 -6.36 1.26 21.63
C SER A 24 -5.14 1.55 22.51
N SER A 25 -4.69 0.50 23.21
CA SER A 25 -3.53 0.47 24.10
C SER A 25 -2.28 1.10 23.45
N PRO A 26 -1.46 1.89 24.17
CA PRO A 26 -0.35 2.63 23.54
C PRO A 26 0.87 1.81 23.08
N LEU A 27 0.99 0.50 23.35
CA LEU A 27 2.24 -0.25 23.09
C LEU A 27 2.03 -1.74 22.75
N GLU A 28 1.11 -2.05 21.85
CA GLU A 28 1.27 -3.26 21.01
C GLU A 28 1.92 -2.76 19.72
N CYS A 29 3.09 -3.29 19.33
CA CYS A 29 3.74 -2.92 18.07
C CYS A 29 2.72 -3.01 16.94
N CYS A 30 2.19 -1.86 16.52
CA CYS A 30 1.03 -1.83 15.65
C CYS A 30 1.44 -2.51 14.35
N PRO A 31 0.91 -3.71 14.04
CA PRO A 31 1.29 -4.38 12.81
C PRO A 31 1.00 -3.42 11.67
N VAL A 32 2.01 -3.13 10.84
CA VAL A 32 1.92 -2.14 9.75
C VAL A 32 0.67 -2.45 8.93
N SER A 33 -0.31 -1.54 8.91
CA SER A 33 -1.56 -1.73 8.17
C SER A 33 -1.35 -1.54 6.66
N PRO A 34 -2.18 -2.15 5.78
CA PRO A 34 -2.10 -1.94 4.34
C PRO A 34 -2.17 -0.45 3.95
N ARG A 35 -3.05 0.29 4.62
CA ARG A 35 -3.22 1.74 4.46
C ARG A 35 -1.94 2.50 4.77
N LEU A 36 -1.32 2.25 5.93
CA LEU A 36 -0.11 2.95 6.33
C LEU A 36 1.05 2.62 5.39
N PHE A 37 1.19 1.35 5.01
CA PHE A 37 2.23 0.90 4.08
C PHE A 37 2.11 1.59 2.72
N TYR A 38 0.93 1.54 2.11
CA TYR A 38 0.67 2.17 0.81
C TYR A 38 0.89 3.69 0.85
N ARG A 39 0.35 4.36 1.87
CA ARG A 39 0.49 5.82 2.04
C ARG A 39 1.93 6.25 2.26
N THR A 40 2.71 5.49 3.01
CA THR A 40 4.15 5.77 3.25
C THR A 40 4.91 5.74 1.93
N ILE A 41 4.65 4.74 1.09
CA ILE A 41 5.32 4.60 -0.21
C ILE A 41 4.83 5.68 -1.19
N ALA A 42 3.54 6.03 -1.19
CA ALA A 42 3.01 7.14 -2.00
C ALA A 42 3.67 8.49 -1.65
N ILE A 43 3.89 8.76 -0.36
CA ILE A 43 4.60 9.97 0.09
C ILE A 43 6.07 9.92 -0.32
N ALA A 44 6.73 8.78 -0.13
CA ALA A 44 8.12 8.59 -0.55
C ALA A 44 8.30 8.81 -2.07
N GLU A 45 7.31 8.38 -2.85
CA GLU A 45 7.27 8.57 -4.30
C GLU A 45 7.19 10.06 -4.67
N ALA A 46 6.31 10.82 -4.02
CA ALA A 46 6.21 12.27 -4.22
C ALA A 46 7.49 13.03 -3.81
N VAL A 47 8.16 12.58 -2.75
CA VAL A 47 9.47 13.13 -2.33
C VAL A 47 10.54 12.85 -3.38
N THR A 48 10.61 11.61 -3.90
CA THR A 48 11.60 11.27 -4.93
C THR A 48 11.33 11.94 -6.27
N TRP A 49 10.07 12.23 -6.63
CA TRP A 49 9.74 13.11 -7.75
C TRP A 49 10.36 14.50 -7.59
N THR A 50 10.26 15.07 -6.38
CA THR A 50 10.85 16.38 -6.07
C THR A 50 12.37 16.34 -6.21
N LEU A 51 13.02 15.27 -5.73
CA LEU A 51 14.46 15.07 -5.93
C LEU A 51 14.81 14.93 -7.41
N LEU A 52 14.02 14.20 -8.20
CA LEU A 52 14.25 14.01 -9.63
C LEU A 52 14.17 15.32 -10.41
N ILE A 53 13.13 16.12 -10.14
CA ILE A 53 12.99 17.46 -10.72
C ILE A 53 14.16 18.35 -10.29
N GLY A 54 14.53 18.32 -9.00
CA GLY A 54 15.70 19.04 -8.49
C GLY A 54 16.99 18.64 -9.20
N GLY A 55 17.22 17.33 -9.39
CA GLY A 55 18.37 16.80 -10.13
C GLY A 55 18.38 17.24 -11.60
N MET A 56 17.21 17.31 -12.25
CA MET A 56 17.08 17.85 -13.59
C MET A 56 17.42 19.35 -13.64
N LEU A 57 16.91 20.15 -12.71
CA LEU A 57 17.21 21.58 -12.64
C LEU A 57 18.71 21.81 -12.39
N LEU A 58 19.32 21.06 -11.48
CA LEU A 58 20.76 21.13 -11.23
C LEU A 58 21.57 20.81 -12.49
N LYS A 59 21.19 19.76 -13.23
CA LYS A 59 21.89 19.37 -14.46
C LYS A 59 21.70 20.39 -15.59
N TYR A 60 20.47 20.81 -15.87
CA TYR A 60 20.14 21.54 -17.09
C TYR A 60 20.09 23.07 -16.91
N VAL A 61 19.88 23.56 -15.68
CA VAL A 61 19.81 25.00 -15.40
C VAL A 61 21.07 25.51 -14.70
N ALA A 62 21.57 24.75 -13.72
CA ALA A 62 22.75 25.14 -12.95
C ALA A 62 24.07 24.54 -13.46
N ASP A 63 24.02 23.73 -14.52
CA ASP A 63 25.15 23.01 -15.12
C ASP A 63 26.04 22.26 -14.10
N ALA A 64 25.42 21.74 -13.03
CA ALA A 64 26.08 21.11 -11.89
C ALA A 64 26.52 19.65 -12.16
N GLY A 65 26.59 19.25 -13.42
CA GLY A 65 26.90 17.88 -13.86
C GLY A 65 25.76 16.87 -13.72
N GLY A 66 26.01 15.64 -14.16
CA GLY A 66 24.99 14.59 -14.24
C GLY A 66 24.76 13.79 -12.96
N THR A 67 25.68 13.85 -11.98
CA THR A 67 25.64 13.02 -10.77
C THR A 67 24.38 13.23 -9.93
N PRO A 68 23.91 14.47 -9.66
CA PRO A 68 22.68 14.68 -8.89
C PRO A 68 21.45 14.06 -9.58
N LEU A 69 21.35 14.22 -10.90
CA LEU A 69 20.26 13.62 -11.70
C LEU A 69 20.31 12.09 -11.65
N LEU A 70 21.50 11.49 -11.76
CA LEU A 70 21.65 10.04 -11.70
C LEU A 70 21.16 9.48 -10.35
N ILE A 71 21.62 10.06 -9.23
CA ILE A 71 21.22 9.63 -7.89
C ILE A 71 19.71 9.79 -7.70
N ALA A 72 19.16 10.95 -8.06
CA ALA A 72 17.73 11.22 -7.93
C ALA A 72 16.89 10.30 -8.82
N GLY A 73 17.33 10.04 -10.06
CA GLY A 73 16.69 9.12 -10.99
C GLY A 73 16.69 7.67 -10.49
N SER A 74 17.82 7.19 -9.96
CA SER A 74 17.91 5.83 -9.40
C SER A 74 17.02 5.66 -8.17
N LEU A 75 17.00 6.65 -7.26
CA LEU A 75 16.12 6.64 -6.09
C LEU A 75 14.64 6.67 -6.50
N HIS A 76 14.27 7.54 -7.44
CA HIS A 76 12.91 7.63 -7.94
C HIS A 76 12.46 6.32 -8.60
N GLY A 77 13.28 5.74 -9.50
CA GLY A 77 12.96 4.46 -10.13
C GLY A 77 12.75 3.33 -9.11
N PHE A 78 13.54 3.29 -8.04
CA PHE A 78 13.41 2.27 -7.00
C PHE A 78 12.09 2.41 -6.24
N VAL A 79 11.75 3.64 -5.86
CA VAL A 79 10.49 3.93 -5.16
C VAL A 79 9.28 3.73 -6.08
N PHE A 80 9.39 4.08 -7.36
CA PHE A 80 8.36 3.85 -8.37
C PHE A 80 8.00 2.35 -8.51
N ILE A 81 9.00 1.47 -8.66
CA ILE A 81 8.77 0.01 -8.76
C ILE A 81 8.16 -0.52 -7.45
N THR A 82 8.70 -0.07 -6.32
CA THR A 82 8.19 -0.43 -4.98
C THR A 82 6.72 -0.02 -4.82
N TYR A 83 6.35 1.18 -5.28
CA TYR A 83 4.97 1.65 -5.29
C TYR A 83 4.08 0.78 -6.17
N ALA A 84 4.51 0.47 -7.40
CA ALA A 84 3.74 -0.36 -8.31
C ALA A 84 3.46 -1.77 -7.74
N LEU A 85 4.49 -2.43 -7.18
CA LEU A 85 4.32 -3.73 -6.54
C LEU A 85 3.43 -3.65 -5.30
N THR A 86 3.55 -2.58 -4.51
CA THR A 86 2.69 -2.36 -3.34
C THR A 86 1.24 -2.14 -3.76
N ALA A 87 0.99 -1.39 -4.83
CA ALA A 87 -0.36 -1.18 -5.35
C ALA A 87 -1.01 -2.49 -5.77
N VAL A 88 -0.25 -3.40 -6.39
CA VAL A 88 -0.72 -4.75 -6.73
C VAL A 88 -0.96 -5.56 -5.46
N LEU A 89 -0.03 -5.58 -4.51
CA LEU A 89 -0.15 -6.33 -3.26
C LEU A 89 -1.39 -5.90 -2.44
N VAL A 90 -1.54 -4.60 -2.21
CA VAL A 90 -2.67 -4.00 -1.49
C VAL A 90 -3.95 -4.17 -2.29
N GLY A 91 -3.90 -3.98 -3.61
CA GLY A 91 -5.06 -4.19 -4.47
C GLY A 91 -5.57 -5.62 -4.43
N LEU A 92 -4.67 -6.60 -4.44
CA LEU A 92 -5.04 -8.01 -4.25
C LEU A 92 -5.61 -8.23 -2.85
N ASN A 93 -4.97 -7.69 -1.80
CA ASN A 93 -5.41 -7.75 -0.41
C ASN A 93 -6.75 -7.04 -0.14
N GLN A 94 -7.17 -6.10 -0.96
CA GLN A 94 -8.43 -5.36 -0.81
C GLN A 94 -9.43 -5.67 -1.95
N HIS A 95 -9.16 -6.71 -2.74
CA HIS A 95 -9.95 -7.12 -3.91
C HIS A 95 -10.29 -5.97 -4.88
N TRP A 96 -9.34 -5.09 -5.13
CA TRP A 96 -9.48 -4.06 -6.13
C TRP A 96 -9.69 -4.67 -7.52
N PRO A 97 -10.53 -4.07 -8.38
CA PRO A 97 -10.57 -4.45 -9.77
C PRO A 97 -9.21 -4.15 -10.42
N ILE A 98 -8.77 -4.99 -11.37
CA ILE A 98 -7.47 -4.86 -12.06
C ILE A 98 -7.29 -3.44 -12.63
N ARG A 99 -8.38 -2.85 -13.17
CA ARG A 99 -8.36 -1.47 -13.70
C ARG A 99 -7.90 -0.45 -12.66
N LEU A 100 -8.27 -0.62 -11.39
CA LEU A 100 -7.87 0.28 -10.32
C LEU A 100 -6.37 0.12 -9.99
N MET A 101 -5.84 -1.11 -10.03
CA MET A 101 -4.41 -1.35 -9.86
C MET A 101 -3.60 -0.72 -11.00
N VAL A 102 -4.07 -0.88 -12.24
CA VAL A 102 -3.43 -0.26 -13.42
C VAL A 102 -3.45 1.26 -13.32
N VAL A 103 -4.59 1.85 -12.96
CA VAL A 103 -4.69 3.30 -12.74
C VAL A 103 -3.72 3.75 -11.63
N ALA A 104 -3.60 3.00 -10.54
CA ALA A 104 -2.63 3.30 -9.49
C ALA A 104 -1.21 3.39 -10.04
N VAL A 105 -0.75 2.39 -10.79
CA VAL A 105 0.59 2.39 -11.40
C VAL A 105 0.77 3.58 -12.35
N ILE A 106 -0.23 3.88 -13.18
CA ILE A 106 -0.18 5.04 -14.08
C ILE A 106 -0.04 6.35 -13.30
N THR A 107 -0.66 6.48 -12.13
CA THR A 107 -0.51 7.69 -11.31
C THR A 107 0.91 7.93 -10.80
N ALA A 108 1.76 6.89 -10.71
CA ALA A 108 3.17 7.06 -10.35
C ALA A 108 4.04 7.58 -11.51
N ILE A 109 3.54 7.50 -12.75
CA ILE A 109 4.24 8.07 -13.92
C ILE A 109 4.04 9.59 -13.98
N VAL A 110 2.92 10.08 -13.45
CA VAL A 110 2.60 11.51 -13.44
C VAL A 110 3.07 12.12 -12.12
N PRO A 111 3.93 13.17 -12.16
CA PRO A 111 4.44 13.79 -10.95
C PRO A 111 3.34 14.16 -9.97
N TYR A 112 3.55 13.80 -8.70
CA TYR A 112 2.64 14.09 -7.58
C TYR A 112 1.23 13.49 -7.67
N ALA A 113 0.88 12.73 -8.71
CA ALA A 113 -0.47 12.19 -8.89
C ALA A 113 -0.78 11.00 -7.96
N THR A 114 0.24 10.38 -7.37
CA THR A 114 0.11 9.33 -6.35
C THR A 114 -0.59 9.83 -5.08
N LEU A 115 -0.35 11.07 -4.66
CA LEU A 115 -0.96 11.66 -3.45
C LEU A 115 -2.48 11.88 -3.57
N PRO A 116 -3.03 12.57 -4.59
CA PRO A 116 -4.47 12.74 -4.71
C PRO A 116 -5.16 11.39 -4.97
N PHE A 117 -4.49 10.45 -5.62
CA PHE A 117 -4.99 9.09 -5.80
C PHE A 117 -5.07 8.32 -4.47
N ASP A 118 -4.03 8.35 -3.65
CA ASP A 118 -4.02 7.79 -2.29
C ASP A 118 -5.15 8.39 -1.43
N ILE A 119 -5.27 9.72 -1.41
CA ILE A 119 -6.34 10.42 -0.68
C ILE A 119 -7.73 9.97 -1.17
N ARG A 120 -7.90 9.78 -2.48
CA ARG A 120 -9.17 9.31 -3.06
C ARG A 120 -9.47 7.87 -2.65
N LEU A 121 -8.49 6.98 -2.67
CA LEU A 121 -8.64 5.60 -2.23
C LEU A 121 -9.00 5.52 -0.75
N ASP A 122 -8.33 6.32 0.06
CA ASP A 122 -8.56 6.44 1.50
C ASP A 122 -9.99 6.93 1.79
N ARG A 123 -10.42 8.00 1.12
CA ARG A 123 -11.78 8.56 1.26
C ARG A 123 -12.88 7.61 0.79
N THR A 124 -12.59 6.72 -0.16
CA THR A 124 -13.55 5.75 -0.69
C THR A 124 -13.52 4.41 0.06
N GLY A 125 -12.76 4.32 1.15
CA GLY A 125 -12.64 3.11 1.98
C GLY A 125 -11.94 1.96 1.27
N ARG A 126 -11.22 2.22 0.16
CA ARG A 126 -10.53 1.19 -0.63
C ARG A 126 -9.26 0.68 0.06
N LEU A 127 -8.75 1.42 1.04
CA LEU A 127 -7.60 1.04 1.87
C LEU A 127 -8.00 0.54 3.26
N ASP A 128 -9.31 0.50 3.56
CA ASP A 128 -9.79 0.07 4.86
C ASP A 128 -9.66 -1.45 5.04
N GLY A 129 -9.30 -1.88 6.24
CA GLY A 129 -9.13 -3.29 6.60
C GLY A 129 -7.67 -3.69 6.80
N ASP A 130 -7.50 -4.80 7.52
CA ASP A 130 -6.20 -5.36 7.86
C ASP A 130 -5.65 -6.27 6.74
N TRP A 131 -4.41 -6.74 6.91
CA TRP A 131 -3.84 -7.78 6.06
C TRP A 131 -4.66 -9.08 6.20
N ARG A 132 -5.19 -9.58 5.08
CA ARG A 132 -5.97 -10.81 5.06
C ARG A 132 -5.07 -12.03 5.16
N ARG A 133 -4.78 -12.41 6.40
CA ARG A 133 -3.97 -13.58 6.78
C ARG A 133 -4.78 -14.87 6.91
N VAL A 134 -6.10 -14.74 7.07
CA VAL A 134 -7.07 -15.84 7.21
C VAL A 134 -7.98 -15.85 5.98
N ALA A 135 -8.45 -17.03 5.56
CA ALA A 135 -9.41 -17.16 4.47
C ALA A 135 -10.76 -16.55 4.87
N THR A 136 -11.37 -15.78 3.97
CA THR A 136 -12.74 -15.27 4.11
C THR A 136 -13.69 -16.08 3.23
N ASP A 137 -15.00 -15.93 3.45
CA ASP A 137 -16.04 -16.60 2.66
C ASP A 137 -16.21 -16.01 1.23
N ASP A 138 -15.37 -15.05 0.82
CA ASP A 138 -15.42 -14.48 -0.53
C ASP A 138 -14.92 -15.51 -1.58
N PRO A 139 -15.68 -15.78 -2.65
CA PRO A 139 -15.25 -16.66 -3.74
C PRO A 139 -13.85 -16.37 -4.30
N ARG A 140 -13.42 -15.09 -4.29
CA ARG A 140 -12.11 -14.65 -4.78
C ARG A 140 -10.96 -15.12 -3.89
N ASP A 141 -11.23 -15.44 -2.63
CA ASP A 141 -10.25 -15.94 -1.67
C ASP A 141 -9.92 -17.42 -1.89
N HIS A 142 -10.76 -18.17 -2.59
CA HIS A 142 -10.53 -19.60 -2.89
C HIS A 142 -9.66 -19.82 -4.14
N THR A 143 -9.28 -18.74 -4.82
CA THR A 143 -8.35 -18.80 -5.96
C THR A 143 -6.93 -19.20 -5.52
N TRP A 144 -6.11 -19.67 -6.46
CA TRP A 144 -4.70 -19.98 -6.19
C TRP A 144 -3.90 -18.72 -5.81
N VAL A 145 -4.25 -17.56 -6.39
CA VAL A 145 -3.65 -16.25 -6.05
C VAL A 145 -3.97 -15.87 -4.60
N GLY A 146 -5.23 -16.03 -4.17
CA GLY A 146 -5.63 -15.78 -2.79
C GLY A 146 -4.88 -16.68 -1.79
N ARG A 147 -4.69 -17.96 -2.13
CA ARG A 147 -3.89 -18.90 -1.33
C ARG A 147 -2.43 -18.49 -1.23
N LEU A 148 -1.80 -18.14 -2.36
CA LEU A 148 -0.42 -17.68 -2.40
C LEU A 148 -0.22 -16.39 -1.60
N LEU A 149 -1.09 -15.39 -1.81
CA LEU A 149 -1.06 -14.13 -1.08
C LEU A 149 -1.13 -14.35 0.44
N ARG A 150 -2.09 -15.15 0.91
CA ARG A 150 -2.22 -15.47 2.35
C ARG A 150 -0.97 -16.15 2.91
N TRP A 151 -0.43 -17.12 2.17
CA TRP A 151 0.79 -17.80 2.57
C TRP A 151 1.97 -16.83 2.68
N MET A 152 2.13 -15.90 1.73
CA MET A 152 3.16 -14.86 1.79
C MET A 152 2.93 -13.89 2.95
N LEU A 153 1.68 -13.43 3.16
CA LEU A 153 1.32 -12.52 4.25
C LEU A 153 1.50 -13.14 5.65
N ASN A 154 1.44 -14.48 5.75
CA ASN A 154 1.72 -15.23 6.99
C ASN A 154 3.22 -15.52 7.19
N ARG A 155 4.06 -15.27 6.17
CA ARG A 155 5.53 -15.47 6.23
C ARG A 155 6.25 -14.16 5.90
N PRO A 156 6.38 -13.23 6.86
CA PRO A 156 6.87 -11.87 6.60
C PRO A 156 8.28 -11.85 5.99
N VAL A 157 9.17 -12.77 6.40
CA VAL A 157 10.52 -12.89 5.82
C VAL A 157 10.47 -13.25 4.34
N VAL A 158 9.58 -14.17 3.94
CA VAL A 158 9.40 -14.57 2.53
C VAL A 158 8.78 -13.45 1.72
N LEU A 159 7.80 -12.74 2.28
CA LEU A 159 7.20 -11.57 1.64
C LEU A 159 8.27 -10.50 1.40
N ILE A 160 9.02 -10.12 2.43
CA ILE A 160 10.06 -9.07 2.33
C ILE A 160 11.14 -9.48 1.35
N SER A 161 11.63 -10.73 1.42
CA SER A 161 12.69 -11.20 0.51
C SER A 161 12.22 -11.27 -0.94
N SER A 162 11.05 -11.86 -1.21
CA SER A 162 10.48 -11.93 -2.56
C SER A 162 10.17 -10.55 -3.13
N PHE A 163 9.64 -9.63 -2.31
CA PHE A 163 9.36 -8.27 -2.71
C PHE A 163 10.65 -7.51 -3.04
N THR A 164 11.68 -7.64 -2.20
CA THR A 164 13.00 -7.02 -2.42
C THR A 164 13.65 -7.57 -3.68
N VAL A 165 13.67 -8.89 -3.86
CA VAL A 165 14.20 -9.54 -5.05
C VAL A 165 13.46 -9.09 -6.31
N ALA A 166 12.12 -8.99 -6.26
CA ALA A 166 11.34 -8.49 -7.38
C ALA A 166 11.69 -7.04 -7.74
N VAL A 167 11.80 -6.14 -6.76
CA VAL A 167 12.22 -4.75 -7.01
C VAL A 167 13.60 -4.69 -7.66
N VAL A 168 14.59 -5.40 -7.09
CA VAL A 168 15.97 -5.40 -7.60
C VAL A 168 16.04 -6.01 -9.00
N ALA A 169 15.34 -7.12 -9.24
CA ALA A 169 15.31 -7.76 -10.55
C ALA A 169 14.66 -6.86 -11.61
N ILE A 170 13.50 -6.25 -11.32
CA ILE A 170 12.83 -5.32 -12.25
C ILE A 170 13.74 -4.12 -12.51
N MET A 171 14.32 -3.52 -11.47
CA MET A 171 15.26 -2.41 -11.62
C MET A 171 16.45 -2.78 -12.49
N ALA A 172 17.09 -3.93 -12.22
CA ALA A 172 18.23 -4.41 -13.01
C ALA A 172 17.84 -4.63 -14.48
N VAL A 173 16.70 -5.26 -14.74
CA VAL A 173 16.19 -5.48 -16.10
C VAL A 173 15.92 -4.16 -16.82
N LEU A 174 15.28 -3.18 -16.17
CA LEU A 174 15.03 -1.86 -16.77
C LEU A 174 16.32 -1.11 -17.07
N LEU A 175 17.35 -1.27 -16.23
CA LEU A 175 18.67 -0.65 -16.44
C LEU A 175 19.46 -1.34 -17.56
N THR A 176 19.35 -2.67 -17.72
CA THR A 176 20.06 -3.39 -18.79
C THR A 176 19.39 -3.25 -20.15
N LEU A 177 18.05 -3.16 -20.19
CA LEU A 177 17.34 -3.02 -21.46
C LEU A 177 17.55 -1.63 -22.10
N GLY A 178 17.88 -0.61 -21.29
CA GLY A 178 18.09 0.76 -21.75
C GLY A 178 16.84 1.36 -22.44
N PRO A 179 16.80 2.67 -22.69
CA PRO A 179 15.74 3.25 -23.51
C PRO A 179 15.82 2.66 -24.93
N PRO A 180 14.73 2.09 -25.49
CA PRO A 180 14.70 1.68 -26.89
C PRO A 180 14.83 2.94 -27.76
N GLY A 181 16.07 3.29 -28.12
CA GLY A 181 16.39 4.54 -28.84
C GLY A 181 17.85 5.00 -28.72
N GLY A 182 18.62 4.50 -27.74
CA GLY A 182 20.04 4.83 -27.61
C GLY A 182 20.94 3.90 -28.43
N ARG A 183 21.00 4.08 -29.75
CA ARG A 183 22.15 3.59 -30.53
C ARG A 183 23.23 4.66 -30.50
N SER A 184 24.32 4.37 -29.80
CA SER A 184 25.64 4.96 -30.05
C SER A 184 26.16 4.56 -31.42
#